data_AF-A0AAE7J2S6-F1
#
_entry.id   AF-A0AAE7J2S6-F1
#
_cell.length_a   1.000
_cell.length_b   1.000
_cell.length_c   1.000
_cell.angle_alpha   90.00
_cell.angle_beta   90.00
_cell.angle_gamma   90.00
#
_symmetry.space_group_name_H-M   'P 1'
#
loop_
_entity.id
_entity.type
_entity.pdbx_description
1 polymer ?
#
loop_
_entity_poly.entity_id
_entity_poly.type
_entity_poly.pdbx_seq_one_letter_code
_entity_poly.pdbx_strand_id
1 'polypeptide(L)'
;MCIAVAFWWVNHKQTYQQQTSGGYIWSPKAKADGRRNITYDNLTLCRQGDVVFSYAHAKIQQIGLVEAEAVSAPKPPEFGKAGDAWGDDGWLVHINWGMLSQPLVTLNFFELLQPLMPERHSPISTTSGRGNQGVYLAGLSEQLGKLLLKLIEDHADSAVQVLLLTLSEEAIDGFIGTGWVQSDKHCARPRVIPEAPQRIPIRPAV
;
A
#
# COMPACT_ATOMS: atom_id res chain seq x y z
N MET A 1 -18.26 5.13 -13.64
CA MET A 1 -17.54 3.88 -13.28
C MET A 1 -16.80 4.15 -11.99
N CYS A 2 -17.26 3.63 -10.84
CA CYS A 2 -16.57 3.88 -9.58
C CYS A 2 -15.24 3.11 -9.58
N ILE A 3 -14.12 3.84 -9.45
CA ILE A 3 -12.79 3.23 -9.31
C ILE A 3 -12.73 2.59 -7.91
N ALA A 4 -12.60 1.27 -7.85
CA ALA A 4 -12.38 0.58 -6.59
C ALA A 4 -10.92 0.80 -6.16
N VAL A 5 -10.72 1.55 -5.09
CA VAL A 5 -9.41 1.89 -4.51
C VAL A 5 -8.85 0.69 -3.76
N ALA A 6 -7.65 0.23 -4.13
CA ALA A 6 -6.89 -0.75 -3.36
C ALA A 6 -5.93 -0.07 -2.36
N PHE A 7 -5.58 -0.80 -1.32
CA PHE A 7 -4.63 -0.36 -0.30
C PHE A 7 -3.39 -1.25 -0.30
N TRP A 8 -2.22 -0.60 -0.30
CA TRP A 8 -0.93 -1.24 -0.34
C TRP A 8 -0.03 -0.76 0.79
N TRP A 9 0.85 -1.64 1.26
CA TRP A 9 1.91 -1.32 2.22
C TRP A 9 3.26 -1.67 1.63
N VAL A 10 4.17 -0.70 1.55
CA VAL A 10 5.54 -0.92 1.07
C VAL A 10 6.56 -0.91 2.21
N ASN A 11 7.32 -2.00 2.34
CA ASN A 11 8.46 -2.11 3.23
C ASN A 11 9.76 -1.81 2.47
N HIS A 12 10.29 -0.60 2.63
CA HIS A 12 11.43 -0.12 1.83
C HIS A 12 12.49 0.62 2.64
N LYS A 13 12.76 0.19 3.89
CA LYS A 13 13.75 0.83 4.78
C LYS A 13 15.10 1.13 4.11
N GLN A 14 15.61 0.24 3.26
CA GLN A 14 16.95 0.37 2.66
C GLN A 14 17.02 1.45 1.58
N THR A 15 15.92 1.69 0.87
CA THR A 15 15.83 2.60 -0.28
C THR A 15 14.76 3.67 -0.09
N TYR A 16 14.35 3.90 1.17
CA TYR A 16 13.25 4.78 1.54
C TYR A 16 13.44 6.19 0.97
N GLN A 17 14.62 6.77 1.15
CA GLN A 17 14.91 8.13 0.68
C GLN A 17 14.84 8.22 -0.85
N GLN A 18 15.50 7.30 -1.55
CA GLN A 18 15.54 7.28 -3.02
C GLN A 18 14.14 7.12 -3.62
N GLN A 19 13.38 6.16 -3.10
CA GLN A 19 12.04 5.85 -3.60
C GLN A 19 11.05 6.99 -3.33
N THR A 20 11.10 7.59 -2.14
CA THR A 20 10.18 8.68 -1.80
C THR A 20 10.55 10.00 -2.46
N SER A 21 11.83 10.39 -2.50
CA SER A 21 12.25 11.60 -3.21
C SER A 21 12.14 11.48 -4.74
N GLY A 22 12.25 10.26 -5.26
CA GLY A 22 12.10 9.97 -6.68
C GLY A 22 10.66 9.81 -7.16
N GLY A 23 9.66 9.75 -6.26
CA GLY A 23 8.26 9.60 -6.67
C GLY A 23 7.90 8.21 -7.19
N TYR A 24 8.50 7.14 -6.64
CA TYR A 24 8.24 5.78 -7.11
C TYR A 24 8.41 4.70 -6.03
N ILE A 25 7.91 3.50 -6.32
CA ILE A 25 8.37 2.25 -5.71
C ILE A 25 8.98 1.35 -6.78
N TRP A 26 9.97 0.55 -6.40
CA TRP A 26 10.65 -0.36 -7.31
C TRP A 26 11.07 -1.65 -6.60
N SER A 27 10.88 -2.78 -7.27
CA SER A 27 11.43 -4.08 -6.84
C SER A 27 11.93 -4.89 -8.03
N PRO A 28 12.93 -5.78 -7.86
CA PRO A 28 13.31 -6.70 -8.92
C PRO A 28 12.16 -7.66 -9.24
N LYS A 29 12.09 -8.20 -10.46
CA LYS A 29 11.01 -9.16 -10.83
C LYS A 29 11.15 -10.52 -10.12
N ALA A 30 12.35 -10.87 -9.71
CA ALA A 30 12.65 -12.10 -8.98
C ALA A 30 13.67 -11.83 -7.88
N LYS A 31 13.81 -12.79 -6.95
CA LYS A 31 14.89 -12.77 -5.97
C LYS A 31 16.24 -12.98 -6.66
N ALA A 32 17.33 -12.69 -5.94
CA ALA A 32 18.70 -12.88 -6.45
C ALA A 32 18.99 -14.34 -6.88
N ASP A 33 18.31 -15.32 -6.29
CA ASP A 33 18.41 -16.74 -6.64
C ASP A 33 17.45 -17.16 -7.78
N GLY A 34 16.81 -16.20 -8.46
CA GLY A 34 15.86 -16.42 -9.54
C GLY A 34 14.47 -16.87 -9.09
N ARG A 35 14.24 -17.13 -7.79
CA ARG A 35 12.90 -17.52 -7.32
C ARG A 35 11.92 -16.36 -7.38
N ARG A 36 10.67 -16.71 -7.71
CA ARG A 36 9.53 -15.80 -7.68
C ARG A 36 9.28 -15.24 -6.27
N ASN A 37 8.87 -13.98 -6.19
CA ASN A 37 8.35 -13.37 -4.97
C ASN A 37 7.02 -12.68 -5.28
N ILE A 38 5.93 -13.21 -4.71
CA ILE A 38 4.58 -12.68 -4.91
C ILE A 38 4.50 -11.19 -4.53
N THR A 39 5.26 -10.75 -3.53
CA THR A 39 5.25 -9.34 -3.09
C THR A 39 6.00 -8.39 -4.01
N TYR A 40 6.77 -8.91 -4.99
CA TYR A 40 7.32 -8.13 -6.09
C TYR A 40 6.32 -8.06 -7.24
N ASP A 41 5.65 -9.19 -7.52
CA ASP A 41 4.60 -9.24 -8.55
C ASP A 41 3.42 -8.32 -8.22
N ASN A 42 3.15 -8.08 -6.93
CA ASN A 42 2.10 -7.15 -6.49
C ASN A 42 2.22 -5.75 -7.12
N LEU A 43 3.41 -5.30 -7.52
CA LEU A 43 3.55 -4.01 -8.23
C LEU A 43 2.73 -3.99 -9.52
N THR A 44 2.65 -5.11 -10.23
CA THR A 44 1.86 -5.23 -11.48
C THR A 44 0.35 -5.17 -11.25
N LEU A 45 -0.10 -5.24 -9.99
CA LEU A 45 -1.52 -5.17 -9.62
C LEU A 45 -1.95 -3.74 -9.25
N CYS A 46 -0.99 -2.84 -9.02
CA CYS A 46 -1.24 -1.43 -8.74
C CYS A 46 -1.94 -0.79 -9.94
N ARG A 47 -2.98 -0.01 -9.67
CA ARG A 47 -3.64 0.85 -10.66
C ARG A 47 -3.72 2.27 -10.15
N GLN A 48 -3.88 3.20 -11.09
CA GLN A 48 -4.07 4.62 -10.80
C GLN A 48 -5.16 4.82 -9.73
N GLY A 49 -4.84 5.64 -8.72
CA GLY A 49 -5.72 5.94 -7.59
C GLY A 49 -5.61 4.99 -6.40
N ASP A 50 -4.87 3.88 -6.50
CA ASP A 50 -4.59 3.02 -5.34
C ASP A 50 -3.75 3.77 -4.29
N VAL A 51 -4.00 3.50 -3.01
CA VAL A 51 -3.31 4.13 -1.88
C VAL A 51 -2.14 3.27 -1.42
N VAL A 52 -0.98 3.88 -1.23
CA VAL A 52 0.24 3.21 -0.74
C VAL A 52 0.73 3.84 0.56
N PHE A 53 0.91 3.01 1.59
CA PHE A 53 1.52 3.39 2.86
C PHE A 53 3.03 3.08 2.83
N SER A 54 3.86 4.11 3.00
CA SER A 54 5.32 4.01 3.02
C SER A 54 5.84 3.65 4.41
N TYR A 55 6.31 2.42 4.60
CA TYR A 55 6.86 1.95 5.87
C TYR A 55 8.37 1.78 5.84
N ALA A 56 9.03 2.52 6.73
CA ALA A 56 10.46 2.44 6.97
C ALA A 56 10.77 2.81 8.43
N HIS A 57 11.87 2.29 8.97
CA HIS A 57 12.30 2.59 10.35
C HIS A 57 11.23 2.37 11.43
N ALA A 58 10.40 1.34 11.28
CA ALA A 58 9.30 0.98 12.17
C ALA A 58 8.12 1.97 12.24
N LYS A 59 7.97 2.82 11.22
CA LYS A 59 6.90 3.81 11.11
C LYS A 59 6.37 3.92 9.68
N ILE A 60 5.10 4.28 9.53
CA ILE A 60 4.56 4.79 8.27
C ILE A 60 4.90 6.27 8.21
N GLN A 61 5.63 6.70 7.18
CA GLN A 61 6.17 8.06 7.10
C GLN A 61 5.53 8.89 5.98
N GLN A 62 4.98 8.23 4.97
CA GLN A 62 4.34 8.88 3.83
C GLN A 62 3.13 8.06 3.39
N ILE A 63 2.20 8.73 2.74
CA ILE A 63 1.08 8.12 2.03
C ILE A 63 1.11 8.61 0.60
N GLY A 64 0.79 7.78 -0.37
CA GLY A 64 0.80 8.21 -1.76
C GLY A 64 -0.26 7.56 -2.61
N LEU A 65 -0.51 8.16 -3.76
CA LEU A 65 -1.39 7.63 -4.79
C LEU A 65 -0.56 7.04 -5.92
N VAL A 66 -0.93 5.84 -6.37
CA VAL A 66 -0.42 5.29 -7.61
C VAL A 66 -0.87 6.17 -8.77
N GLU A 67 0.07 6.59 -9.62
CA GLU A 67 -0.22 7.45 -10.78
C GLU A 67 -0.56 6.63 -12.03
N ALA A 68 0.03 5.44 -12.18
CA ALA A 68 -0.15 4.57 -13.34
C ALA A 68 0.18 3.10 -13.01
N GLU A 69 -0.14 2.20 -13.93
CA GLU A 69 0.24 0.79 -13.83
C GLU A 69 1.77 0.61 -13.85
N ALA A 70 2.25 -0.54 -13.34
CA ALA A 70 3.67 -0.83 -13.30
C ALA A 70 4.30 -0.91 -14.70
N VAL A 71 5.50 -0.38 -14.82
CA VAL A 71 6.35 -0.52 -16.01
C VAL A 71 7.57 -1.38 -15.71
N SER A 72 8.07 -2.08 -16.72
CA SER A 72 9.40 -2.70 -16.61
C SER A 72 10.47 -1.62 -16.61
N ALA A 73 11.39 -1.67 -15.65
CA ALA A 73 12.45 -0.68 -15.51
C ALA A 73 13.74 -1.31 -14.93
N PRO A 74 14.92 -0.81 -15.33
CA PRO A 74 16.18 -1.22 -14.71
C PRO A 74 16.23 -0.81 -13.24
N LYS A 75 17.21 -1.32 -12.49
CA LYS A 75 17.42 -0.92 -11.10
C LYS A 75 17.83 0.56 -11.05
N PRO A 76 17.17 1.40 -10.23
CA PRO A 76 17.53 2.80 -10.13
C PRO A 76 19.00 2.96 -9.70
N PRO A 77 19.85 3.68 -10.46
CA PRO A 77 21.26 3.81 -10.18
C PRO A 77 21.54 4.47 -8.81
N GLU A 78 20.65 5.34 -8.35
CA GLU A 78 20.71 6.03 -7.06
C GLU A 78 20.56 5.10 -5.85
N PHE A 79 20.15 3.84 -6.03
CA PHE A 79 20.17 2.86 -4.94
C PHE A 79 21.60 2.55 -4.49
N GLY A 80 22.59 2.66 -5.39
CA GLY A 80 23.98 2.33 -5.10
C GLY A 80 24.11 1.01 -4.34
N LYS A 81 24.90 1.04 -3.25
CA LYS A 81 25.17 -0.14 -2.42
C LYS A 81 23.92 -0.77 -1.78
N ALA A 82 22.86 0.02 -1.52
CA ALA A 82 21.62 -0.51 -0.95
C ALA A 82 20.89 -1.45 -1.93
N GLY A 83 21.17 -1.31 -3.23
CA GLY A 83 20.61 -2.14 -4.30
C GLY A 83 21.50 -3.28 -4.77
N ASP A 84 22.71 -3.47 -4.23
CA ASP A 84 23.69 -4.46 -4.73
C ASP A 84 23.13 -5.89 -4.73
N ALA A 85 22.27 -6.22 -3.76
CA ALA A 85 21.63 -7.52 -3.64
C ALA A 85 20.47 -7.76 -4.62
N TRP A 86 20.07 -6.76 -5.40
CA TRP A 86 18.95 -6.84 -6.33
C TRP A 86 19.42 -6.94 -7.78
N GLY A 87 18.72 -7.77 -8.56
CA GLY A 87 18.90 -7.86 -10.01
C GLY A 87 18.55 -6.55 -10.71
N ASP A 88 18.92 -6.44 -11.99
CA ASP A 88 18.69 -5.20 -12.74
C ASP A 88 17.28 -5.11 -13.34
N ASP A 89 16.66 -6.23 -13.71
CA ASP A 89 15.29 -6.23 -14.26
C ASP A 89 14.23 -6.16 -13.16
N GLY A 90 13.43 -5.08 -13.15
CA GLY A 90 12.45 -4.80 -12.13
C GLY A 90 11.14 -4.22 -12.63
N TRP A 91 10.23 -4.02 -11.67
CA TRP A 91 8.98 -3.28 -11.82
C TRP A 91 9.13 -1.93 -11.13
N LEU A 92 8.65 -0.87 -11.79
CA LEU A 92 8.54 0.47 -11.24
C LEU A 92 7.08 0.92 -11.26
N VAL A 93 6.62 1.51 -10.17
CA VAL A 93 5.31 2.17 -10.08
C VAL A 93 5.53 3.60 -9.62
N HIS A 94 5.02 4.57 -10.38
CA HIS A 94 5.06 5.98 -10.00
C HIS A 94 4.04 6.27 -8.91
N ILE A 95 4.48 6.96 -7.86
CA ILE A 95 3.69 7.30 -6.69
C ILE A 95 3.79 8.80 -6.42
N ASN A 96 2.65 9.46 -6.38
CA ASN A 96 2.54 10.81 -5.87
C ASN A 96 2.56 10.76 -4.33
N TRP A 97 3.73 10.99 -3.74
CA TRP A 97 3.93 10.90 -2.29
C TRP A 97 3.54 12.19 -1.55
N GLY A 98 2.78 12.02 -0.47
CA GLY A 98 2.56 13.02 0.57
C GLY A 98 3.29 12.63 1.85
N MET A 99 4.21 13.49 2.31
CA MET A 99 4.91 13.30 3.58
C MET A 99 3.96 13.51 4.76
N LEU A 100 4.01 12.60 5.73
CA LEU A 100 3.31 12.79 6.99
C LEU A 100 4.14 13.71 7.90
N SER A 101 3.57 14.84 8.30
CA SER A 101 3.97 15.65 9.45
C SER A 101 4.13 14.85 10.74
N GLN A 102 3.28 13.83 10.96
CA GLN A 102 3.39 12.91 12.10
C GLN A 102 3.45 11.46 11.61
N PRO A 103 4.65 10.85 11.56
CA PRO A 103 4.76 9.44 11.19
C PRO A 103 4.01 8.52 12.16
N LEU A 104 3.22 7.60 11.62
CA LEU A 104 2.51 6.60 12.42
C LEU A 104 3.47 5.51 12.89
N VAL A 105 3.80 5.51 14.18
CA VAL A 105 4.58 4.44 14.82
C VAL A 105 3.68 3.23 15.04
N THR A 106 3.81 2.21 14.18
CA THR A 106 2.85 1.10 14.10
C THR A 106 2.74 0.28 15.38
N LEU A 107 3.81 0.23 16.17
CA LEU A 107 3.81 -0.48 17.46
C LEU A 107 2.90 0.17 18.51
N ASN A 108 2.67 1.49 18.43
CA ASN A 108 1.76 2.17 19.36
C ASN A 108 0.29 1.75 19.15
N PHE A 109 -0.04 1.21 17.97
CA PHE A 109 -1.39 0.78 17.58
C PHE A 109 -1.46 -0.72 17.32
N PHE A 110 -0.46 -1.49 17.78
CA PHE A 110 -0.32 -2.88 17.38
C PHE A 110 -1.53 -3.73 17.73
N GLU A 111 -2.17 -3.51 18.88
CA GLU A 111 -3.38 -4.23 19.30
C GLU A 111 -4.57 -4.03 18.34
N LEU A 112 -4.65 -2.86 17.69
CA LEU A 112 -5.69 -2.57 16.70
C LEU A 112 -5.34 -3.14 15.32
N LEU A 113 -4.06 -3.07 14.95
CA LEU A 113 -3.58 -3.49 13.64
C LEU A 113 -3.45 -5.01 13.52
N GLN A 114 -2.95 -5.68 14.56
CA GLN A 114 -2.57 -7.09 14.55
C GLN A 114 -3.69 -8.05 14.15
N PRO A 115 -4.95 -7.87 14.61
CA PRO A 115 -6.06 -8.74 14.22
C PRO A 115 -6.43 -8.65 12.73
N LEU A 116 -6.11 -7.53 12.07
CA LEU A 116 -6.45 -7.26 10.67
C LEU A 116 -5.31 -7.56 9.70
N MET A 117 -4.13 -7.91 10.20
CA MET A 117 -2.97 -8.21 9.38
C MET A 117 -3.21 -9.44 8.49
N PRO A 118 -2.75 -9.41 7.23
CA PRO A 118 -2.87 -10.57 6.33
C PRO A 118 -2.23 -11.83 6.91
N GLU A 119 -2.85 -13.00 6.75
CA GLU A 119 -2.25 -14.26 7.21
C GLU A 119 -0.96 -14.64 6.46
N ARG A 120 -0.88 -14.28 5.17
CA ARG A 120 0.26 -14.50 4.29
C ARG A 120 0.73 -13.16 3.75
N HIS A 121 2.05 -13.05 3.57
CA HIS A 121 2.67 -11.83 3.03
C HIS A 121 2.32 -10.57 3.86
N SER A 122 2.05 -10.74 5.16
CA SER A 122 1.83 -9.61 6.08
C SER A 122 3.01 -8.64 6.03
N PRO A 123 2.79 -7.31 5.99
CA PRO A 123 3.87 -6.35 5.99
C PRO A 123 4.66 -6.35 7.30
N ILE A 124 4.02 -6.65 8.43
CA ILE A 124 4.65 -6.77 9.75
C ILE A 124 4.35 -8.13 10.40
N SER A 125 5.22 -8.56 11.30
CA SER A 125 5.02 -9.75 12.12
C SER A 125 3.82 -9.58 13.05
N THR A 126 2.89 -10.54 13.03
CA THR A 126 1.71 -10.57 13.91
C THR A 126 2.03 -10.94 15.37
N THR A 127 3.29 -11.23 15.67
CA THR A 127 3.78 -11.51 17.02
C THR A 127 4.64 -10.36 17.56
N SER A 128 5.54 -9.82 16.74
CA SER A 128 6.52 -8.81 17.19
C SER A 128 6.24 -7.39 16.70
N GLY A 129 5.34 -7.21 15.74
CA GLY A 129 5.05 -5.92 15.09
C GLY A 129 6.19 -5.37 14.22
N ARG A 130 7.30 -6.10 14.07
CA ARG A 130 8.43 -5.72 13.23
C ARG A 130 8.13 -5.98 11.75
N GLY A 131 8.64 -5.13 10.86
CA GLY A 131 8.56 -5.33 9.41
C GLY A 131 9.11 -6.68 8.97
N ASN A 132 8.34 -7.42 8.17
CA ASN A 132 8.76 -8.73 7.65
C ASN A 132 9.77 -8.55 6.52
N GLN A 133 10.93 -9.18 6.67
CA GLN A 133 11.93 -9.24 5.60
C GLN A 133 11.43 -10.12 4.45
N GLY A 134 11.68 -9.70 3.21
CA GLY A 134 11.25 -10.43 2.01
C GLY A 134 9.81 -10.19 1.58
N VAL A 135 9.04 -9.41 2.34
CA VAL A 135 7.76 -8.80 1.92
C VAL A 135 8.04 -7.36 1.53
N TYR A 136 7.97 -7.05 0.23
CA TYR A 136 8.18 -5.70 -0.27
C TYR A 136 6.87 -4.92 -0.35
N LEU A 137 5.94 -5.33 -1.22
CA LEU A 137 4.60 -4.73 -1.35
C LEU A 137 3.53 -5.71 -0.89
N ALA A 138 2.82 -5.39 0.18
CA ALA A 138 1.70 -6.18 0.70
C ALA A 138 0.37 -5.54 0.32
N GLY A 139 -0.57 -6.33 -0.21
CA GLY A 139 -1.96 -5.92 -0.34
C GLY A 139 -2.66 -5.94 1.01
N LEU A 140 -3.48 -4.93 1.28
CA LEU A 140 -4.23 -4.82 2.53
C LEU A 140 -5.73 -4.99 2.24
N SER A 141 -6.46 -5.48 3.24
CA SER A 141 -7.92 -5.42 3.18
C SER A 141 -8.41 -3.97 3.28
N GLU A 142 -9.58 -3.73 2.73
CA GLU A 142 -10.25 -2.42 2.81
C GLU A 142 -10.39 -1.96 4.27
N GLN A 143 -10.69 -2.88 5.18
CA GLN A 143 -10.83 -2.59 6.61
C GLN A 143 -9.50 -2.11 7.23
N LEU A 144 -8.39 -2.79 6.93
CA LEU A 144 -7.07 -2.40 7.43
C LEU A 144 -6.61 -1.07 6.81
N GLY A 145 -6.81 -0.89 5.50
CA GLY A 145 -6.50 0.35 4.81
C GLY A 145 -7.24 1.55 5.39
N LYS A 146 -8.55 1.42 5.61
CA LYS A 146 -9.38 2.46 6.25
C LYS A 146 -8.97 2.74 7.70
N LEU A 147 -8.62 1.71 8.46
CA LEU A 147 -8.11 1.89 9.83
C LEU A 147 -6.80 2.71 9.82
N LEU A 148 -5.87 2.42 8.90
CA LEU A 148 -4.63 3.18 8.78
C LEU A 148 -4.88 4.63 8.40
N LEU A 149 -5.76 4.89 7.41
CA LEU A 149 -6.17 6.25 7.08
C LEU A 149 -6.73 6.98 8.29
N LYS A 150 -7.59 6.32 9.07
CA LYS A 150 -8.21 6.91 10.26
C LYS A 150 -7.17 7.24 11.35
N LEU A 151 -6.24 6.32 11.61
CA LEU A 151 -5.18 6.55 12.60
C LEU A 151 -4.24 7.70 12.21
N ILE A 152 -3.96 7.86 10.91
CA ILE A 152 -3.14 8.98 10.41
C ILE A 152 -3.91 10.30 10.48
N GLU A 153 -5.20 10.31 10.11
CA GLU A 153 -6.08 11.48 10.24
C GLU A 153 -6.18 11.96 11.70
N ASP A 154 -6.42 11.03 12.62
CA ASP A 154 -6.57 11.31 14.06
C ASP A 154 -5.24 11.76 14.71
N HIS A 155 -4.10 11.47 14.07
CA HIS A 155 -2.78 12.02 14.43
C HIS A 155 -2.46 13.37 13.74
N ALA A 156 -3.49 14.06 13.25
CA ALA A 156 -3.46 15.45 12.80
C ALA A 156 -2.48 15.74 11.65
N ASP A 157 -2.50 14.91 10.61
CA ASP A 157 -1.77 15.20 9.38
C ASP A 157 -2.63 15.87 8.31
N SER A 158 -2.30 17.11 7.94
CA SER A 158 -2.97 17.82 6.84
C SER A 158 -2.82 17.14 5.48
N ALA A 159 -1.83 16.25 5.30
CA ALA A 159 -1.65 15.49 4.07
C ALA A 159 -2.81 14.51 3.79
N VAL A 160 -3.45 13.99 4.85
CA VAL A 160 -4.62 13.10 4.69
C VAL A 160 -5.84 13.88 4.23
N GLN A 161 -6.01 15.14 4.65
CA GLN A 161 -7.12 15.97 4.18
C GLN A 161 -6.99 16.26 2.68
N VAL A 162 -5.79 16.59 2.19
CA VAL A 162 -5.54 16.77 0.74
C VAL A 162 -5.82 15.48 -0.02
N LEU A 163 -5.33 14.33 0.47
CA LEU A 163 -5.58 13.03 -0.14
C LEU A 163 -7.08 12.67 -0.18
N LEU A 164 -7.79 12.85 0.93
CA LEU A 164 -9.23 12.59 1.02
C LEU A 164 -10.02 13.54 0.11
N LEU A 165 -9.59 14.79 -0.04
CA LEU A 165 -10.17 15.76 -0.98
C LEU A 165 -9.94 15.31 -2.43
N THR A 166 -8.72 14.95 -2.82
CA THR A 166 -8.43 14.42 -4.17
C THR A 166 -9.27 13.19 -4.49
N LEU A 167 -9.35 12.23 -3.55
CA LEU A 167 -10.19 11.03 -3.70
C LEU A 167 -11.69 11.37 -3.79
N SER A 168 -12.14 12.44 -3.12
CA SER A 168 -13.53 12.89 -3.18
C SER A 168 -13.86 13.65 -4.47
N GLU A 169 -12.91 14.40 -5.04
CA GLU A 169 -13.08 15.15 -6.28
C GLU A 169 -13.15 14.21 -7.49
N GLU A 170 -12.29 13.19 -7.57
CA GLU A 170 -12.37 12.17 -8.61
C GLU A 170 -13.69 11.35 -8.54
N ALA A 171 -14.21 11.16 -7.33
CA ALA A 171 -15.52 10.52 -7.13
C ALA A 171 -16.70 11.42 -7.58
N ILE A 172 -16.56 12.74 -7.48
CA ILE A 172 -17.56 13.72 -7.92
C ILE A 172 -17.51 13.94 -9.44
N ASP A 173 -16.32 14.05 -10.04
CA ASP A 173 -16.19 14.20 -11.50
C ASP A 173 -16.64 12.93 -12.25
N GLY A 174 -16.44 11.76 -11.63
CA GLY A 174 -17.03 10.49 -12.10
C GLY A 174 -18.55 10.38 -11.91
N PHE A 175 -19.17 11.27 -11.12
CA PHE A 175 -20.61 11.31 -10.81
C PHE A 175 -21.35 12.36 -11.64
N ILE A 176 -20.76 13.52 -11.92
CA ILE A 176 -21.41 14.60 -12.71
C ILE A 176 -21.35 14.30 -14.22
N GLY A 177 -20.38 13.51 -14.69
CA GLY A 177 -20.24 13.14 -16.11
C GLY A 177 -21.25 12.11 -16.64
N THR A 178 -22.03 11.44 -15.77
CA THR A 178 -23.06 10.49 -16.22
C THR A 178 -24.33 10.68 -15.40
N GLY A 179 -25.26 11.47 -15.92
CA GLY A 179 -26.61 11.57 -15.37
C GLY A 179 -27.30 10.20 -15.38
N TRP A 180 -27.35 9.57 -14.21
CA TRP A 180 -28.19 8.40 -13.96
C TRP A 180 -29.03 8.62 -12.71
N VAL A 181 -30.34 8.49 -12.91
CA VAL A 181 -31.36 8.40 -11.87
C VAL A 181 -31.10 7.16 -11.02
N GLN A 182 -31.28 7.36 -9.72
CA GLN A 182 -31.17 6.37 -8.65
C GLN A 182 -31.93 5.07 -8.99
N SER A 183 -31.22 3.97 -9.16
CA SER A 183 -31.76 2.61 -9.03
C SER A 183 -30.68 1.66 -8.51
N ASP A 184 -30.79 1.33 -7.24
CA ASP A 184 -30.44 0.07 -6.59
C ASP A 184 -29.50 -0.92 -7.31
N LYS A 185 -28.42 -1.26 -6.58
CA LYS A 185 -27.67 -2.53 -6.65
C LYS A 185 -26.82 -2.76 -7.89
N HIS A 186 -25.77 -1.98 -8.09
CA HIS A 186 -24.53 -2.43 -8.75
C HIS A 186 -23.35 -1.53 -8.33
N CYS A 187 -23.05 -1.49 -7.02
CA CYS A 187 -21.72 -1.03 -6.62
C CYS A 187 -20.75 -2.15 -7.04
N ALA A 188 -19.80 -1.83 -7.93
CA ALA A 188 -18.82 -2.77 -8.42
C ALA A 188 -18.18 -3.53 -7.23
N ARG A 189 -18.06 -4.85 -7.35
CA ARG A 189 -17.36 -5.65 -6.33
C ARG A 189 -15.96 -5.04 -6.12
N PRO A 190 -15.50 -4.87 -4.86
CA PRO A 190 -14.12 -4.50 -4.59
C PRO A 190 -13.20 -5.36 -5.44
N ARG A 191 -12.17 -4.75 -6.05
CA ARG A 191 -11.20 -5.57 -6.77
C ARG A 191 -10.59 -6.53 -5.77
N VAL A 192 -10.77 -7.82 -6.01
CA VAL A 192 -10.12 -8.87 -5.25
C VAL A 192 -8.63 -8.82 -5.61
N ILE A 193 -7.88 -8.01 -4.87
CA ILE A 193 -6.47 -8.30 -4.65
C ILE A 193 -6.45 -9.70 -4.05
N PRO A 194 -5.53 -10.61 -4.41
CA PRO A 194 -5.36 -11.86 -3.69
C PRO A 194 -4.99 -11.54 -2.23
N GLU A 195 -5.99 -11.23 -1.41
CA GLU A 195 -5.90 -11.10 0.02
C GLU A 195 -5.55 -12.47 0.57
N ALA A 196 -4.60 -12.50 1.50
CA ALA A 196 -4.50 -13.65 2.37
C ALA A 196 -5.80 -13.71 3.20
N PRO A 197 -6.45 -14.88 3.32
CA PRO A 197 -7.68 -15.02 4.09
C PRO A 197 -7.52 -14.38 5.48
N GLN A 198 -8.53 -13.62 5.92
CA GLN A 198 -8.58 -13.04 7.25
C GLN A 198 -9.06 -14.10 8.25
N ARG A 199 -8.57 -14.03 9.50
CA ARG A 199 -9.08 -14.89 10.57
C ARG A 199 -10.56 -14.58 10.79
N ILE A 200 -11.41 -15.59 10.61
CA ILE A 200 -12.75 -15.59 11.19
C ILE A 200 -12.54 -15.68 12.72
N PRO A 201 -13.07 -14.74 13.53
CA PRO A 201 -12.98 -14.87 14.97
C PRO A 201 -13.72 -16.13 15.41
N ILE A 202 -12.96 -17.09 15.93
CA ILE A 202 -13.50 -18.31 16.54
C ILE A 202 -14.25 -17.83 17.78
N ARG A 203 -15.59 -17.98 17.79
CA ARG A 203 -16.38 -17.75 19.00
C ARG A 203 -15.81 -18.62 20.13
N PRO A 204 -15.62 -18.10 21.34
CA PRO A 204 -15.27 -18.96 22.46
C PRO A 204 -16.36 -20.02 22.61
N ALA A 205 -15.95 -21.28 22.72
CA ALA A 205 -16.86 -22.35 23.10
C ALA A 205 -17.44 -22.01 24.48
N VAL A 206 -18.77 -21.97 24.55
CA VAL A 206 -19.54 -21.83 25.80
C VAL A 206 -19.36 -23.09 26.64
#